data_AF-A0A370CB47-F1
#
_entry.id   AF-A0A370CB47-F1
#
_cell.length_a   1.000
_cell.length_b   1.000
_cell.length_c   1.000
_cell.angle_alpha   90.00
_cell.angle_beta   90.00
_cell.angle_gamma   90.00
#
_symmetry.space_group_name_H-M   'P 1'
#
loop_
_entity.id
_entity.type
_entity.pdbx_description
1 polymer ?
#
loop_
_entity_poly.entity_id
_entity_poly.type
_entity_poly.pdbx_seq_one_letter_code
_entity_poly.pdbx_strand_id
1 'polypeptide(L)'
;MAGTKRSNPKKKPEARPSTPTLEAPAQETPSPGPSEHRGNKDKTLNPRVRGAQKGDDTLYPEYSRVFLTKQKYLQRVQGMNRLLMSGSRGWESELTKISQDYEDLYIFFIYQWVFDWGIKDVGTISKKDMNLVIGALDGYCIQEDWTTLQRLLPPLPAPEGRFLETLINKAIATKVLPSSFQYLDGKTGPTDQDEDESFATKLQYLYDRFFKTNPNFATLWKQQTHRLANSITASQAPGDLDFGQENVKRLRGCAPPLADGLLASRPFRLLLREPLSPEETLSRRTGLAKIFEEALRLMCDSETRVGGQFRMEQLPQLGSLYKCGSPYMMCWDETGLADETDFDGRKILLVVRPAIVYTHSEPKDAGSGYTSVSSIAHKAMVIVEDCDGVTDSTKLRKEAPRRPTMFVEDRVCVNTAE
;
A
#
# COMPACT_ATOMS: atom_id res chain seq x y z
N MET A 1 9.39 8.89 -63.64
CA MET A 1 8.27 9.82 -63.93
C MET A 1 7.76 10.32 -62.59
N ALA A 2 8.18 11.50 -62.14
CA ALA A 2 7.44 12.77 -62.30
C ALA A 2 6.03 12.68 -61.68
N GLY A 3 5.64 13.44 -60.66
CA GLY A 3 6.24 14.67 -60.18
C GLY A 3 5.70 15.18 -58.84
N THR A 4 6.36 16.27 -58.45
CA THR A 4 6.26 17.09 -57.26
C THR A 4 5.04 18.01 -57.30
N LYS A 5 4.36 18.26 -56.17
CA LYS A 5 3.69 19.55 -55.91
C LYS A 5 3.86 19.98 -54.46
N ARG A 6 4.30 21.23 -54.31
CA ARG A 6 4.61 21.99 -53.08
C ARG A 6 3.45 22.93 -52.72
N SER A 7 3.51 23.41 -51.47
CA SER A 7 2.98 24.67 -50.89
C SER A 7 1.50 24.64 -50.43
N ASN A 8 1.10 25.27 -49.32
CA ASN A 8 1.76 26.13 -48.31
C ASN A 8 0.87 26.19 -47.03
N PRO A 9 1.38 26.73 -45.90
CA PRO A 9 0.82 26.56 -44.55
C PRO A 9 -0.22 27.62 -44.17
N LYS A 10 -1.17 27.28 -43.28
CA LYS A 10 -2.08 28.25 -42.65
C LYS A 10 -1.94 28.24 -41.12
N LYS A 11 -1.31 29.31 -40.65
CA LYS A 11 -1.61 30.18 -39.49
C LYS A 11 -1.95 29.55 -38.12
N LYS A 12 -1.03 29.78 -37.19
CA LYS A 12 -1.25 29.94 -35.73
C LYS A 12 -2.39 30.95 -35.45
N PRO A 13 -3.23 30.71 -34.42
CA PRO A 13 -3.90 31.77 -33.69
C PRO A 13 -3.03 32.24 -32.51
N GLU A 14 -2.75 33.55 -32.48
CA GLU A 14 -2.22 34.25 -31.30
C GLU A 14 -3.26 34.26 -30.17
N ALA A 15 -2.80 33.97 -28.96
CA ALA A 15 -3.53 34.18 -27.74
C ALA A 15 -3.63 35.69 -27.45
N ARG A 16 -4.85 36.19 -27.24
CA ARG A 16 -5.08 37.47 -26.55
C ARG A 16 -5.38 37.20 -25.08
N PRO A 17 -4.86 38.03 -24.15
CA PRO A 17 -5.13 37.91 -22.73
C PRO A 17 -6.50 38.49 -22.40
N SER A 18 -7.39 37.67 -21.83
CA SER A 18 -8.65 38.11 -21.26
C SER A 18 -8.45 38.42 -19.78
N THR A 19 -8.50 39.69 -19.44
CA THR A 19 -8.62 40.22 -18.09
C THR A 19 -9.97 39.78 -17.49
N PRO A 20 -10.03 39.20 -16.28
CA PRO A 20 -11.29 39.04 -15.58
C PRO A 20 -11.56 40.25 -14.69
N THR A 21 -12.62 40.98 -15.05
CA THR A 21 -13.31 41.96 -14.22
C THR A 21 -13.95 41.24 -13.04
N LEU A 22 -13.52 41.55 -11.83
CA LEU A 22 -14.15 41.14 -10.56
C LEU A 22 -15.35 42.07 -10.30
N GLU A 23 -16.55 41.63 -10.64
CA GLU A 23 -17.79 42.15 -10.06
C GLU A 23 -18.24 41.20 -8.95
N ALA A 24 -18.21 41.69 -7.72
CA ALA A 24 -18.77 41.05 -6.54
C ALA A 24 -20.21 41.54 -6.33
N PRO A 25 -21.17 40.68 -5.96
CA PRO A 25 -22.39 41.13 -5.32
C PRO A 25 -22.24 41.05 -3.80
N ALA A 26 -22.40 42.20 -3.16
CA ALA A 26 -22.59 42.33 -1.72
C ALA A 26 -23.93 41.68 -1.30
N GLN A 27 -23.91 40.89 -0.24
CA GLN A 27 -25.12 40.50 0.48
C GLN A 27 -25.19 41.25 1.81
N GLU A 28 -26.29 41.97 1.96
CA GLU A 28 -26.70 42.74 3.11
C GLU A 28 -27.09 41.81 4.27
N THR A 29 -26.54 42.06 5.46
CA THR A 29 -27.07 41.53 6.73
C THR A 29 -27.84 42.63 7.46
N PRO A 30 -29.06 42.39 7.96
CA PRO A 30 -29.81 43.37 8.73
C PRO A 30 -29.39 43.39 10.21
N SER A 31 -29.19 44.60 10.73
CA SER A 31 -29.10 44.90 12.16
C SER A 31 -30.46 44.75 12.86
N PRO A 32 -30.48 44.45 14.16
CA PRO A 32 -31.54 44.88 15.05
C PRO A 32 -31.06 46.01 15.97
N GLY A 33 -31.88 47.06 16.03
CA GLY A 33 -31.72 48.24 16.89
C GLY A 33 -32.10 48.03 18.37
N PRO A 34 -32.18 49.12 19.14
CA PRO A 34 -31.79 49.18 20.54
C PRO A 34 -32.95 49.06 21.54
N SER A 35 -32.64 48.67 22.78
CA SER A 35 -33.46 49.00 23.95
C SER A 35 -32.62 49.63 25.06
N GLU A 36 -32.94 50.87 25.38
CA GLU A 36 -32.52 51.57 26.59
C GLU A 36 -33.29 51.01 27.82
N HIS A 37 -32.65 50.88 28.98
CA HIS A 37 -32.70 51.86 30.08
C HIS A 37 -32.44 51.27 31.48
N ARG A 38 -31.55 51.99 32.19
CA ARG A 38 -31.48 52.28 33.65
C ARG A 38 -31.07 51.21 34.67
N GLY A 39 -29.99 51.55 35.39
CA GLY A 39 -29.73 51.07 36.75
C GLY A 39 -28.35 51.40 37.28
N ASN A 40 -28.01 52.69 37.41
CA ASN A 40 -26.74 53.15 37.98
C ASN A 40 -26.75 53.02 39.52
N LYS A 41 -25.68 52.49 40.13
CA LYS A 41 -25.26 52.86 41.50
C LYS A 41 -23.81 52.46 41.76
N ASP A 42 -23.02 53.50 42.05
CA ASP A 42 -21.65 53.50 42.54
C ASP A 42 -21.36 52.48 43.65
N LYS A 43 -20.14 51.93 43.62
CA LYS A 43 -19.27 51.87 44.80
C LYS A 43 -17.82 51.54 44.43
N THR A 44 -17.01 52.60 44.53
CA THR A 44 -15.66 52.65 45.13
C THR A 44 -14.51 51.84 44.53
N LEU A 45 -13.58 52.61 43.96
CA LEU A 45 -12.17 52.29 43.71
C LEU A 45 -11.46 51.69 44.93
N ASN A 46 -10.61 50.69 44.69
CA ASN A 46 -9.26 50.67 45.26
C ASN A 46 -8.25 50.03 44.29
N PRO A 47 -7.01 50.55 44.20
CA PRO A 47 -6.06 50.24 43.14
C PRO A 47 -5.00 49.20 43.57
N ARG A 48 -4.27 48.70 42.56
CA ARG A 48 -3.01 47.93 42.65
C ARG A 48 -3.13 46.43 42.91
N VAL A 49 -3.11 45.65 41.82
CA VAL A 49 -2.01 44.70 41.55
C VAL A 49 -1.76 44.74 40.04
N ARG A 50 -0.88 45.64 39.61
CA ARG A 50 -0.32 45.61 38.25
C ARG A 50 0.76 44.53 38.26
N GLY A 51 0.33 43.27 38.30
CA GLY A 51 1.19 42.14 38.04
C GLY A 51 1.52 42.20 36.55
N ALA A 52 2.67 42.78 36.22
CA ALA A 52 3.26 42.59 34.92
C ALA A 52 3.34 41.08 34.69
N GLN A 53 2.47 40.55 33.82
CA GLN A 53 2.77 39.31 33.12
C GLN A 53 4.03 39.61 32.32
N LYS A 54 5.17 39.35 32.96
CA LYS A 54 6.46 39.24 32.31
C LYS A 54 6.25 38.08 31.35
N GLY A 55 5.97 38.41 30.09
CA GLY A 55 5.92 37.46 29.01
C GLY A 55 7.22 36.69 29.09
N ASP A 56 7.09 35.41 29.39
CA ASP A 56 8.21 34.50 29.45
C ASP A 56 8.68 34.32 27.99
N ASP A 57 9.53 35.25 27.54
CA ASP A 57 10.22 35.28 26.24
C ASP A 57 11.30 34.18 26.19
N THR A 58 10.96 33.00 26.69
CA THR A 58 11.82 31.84 26.68
C THR A 58 11.88 31.32 25.25
N LEU A 59 12.98 31.64 24.58
CA LEU A 59 13.33 31.18 23.26
C LEU A 59 13.46 29.65 23.30
N TYR A 60 12.55 28.93 22.63
CA TYR A 60 12.65 27.48 22.51
C TYR A 60 13.63 27.13 21.37
N PRO A 61 14.60 26.23 21.58
CA PRO A 61 15.23 25.53 20.46
C PRO A 61 14.16 24.57 19.90
N GLU A 62 13.91 24.48 18.60
CA GLU A 62 14.89 24.07 17.60
C GLU A 62 14.34 24.25 16.15
N TYR A 63 15.25 24.25 15.16
CA TYR A 63 15.04 24.20 13.69
C TYR A 63 14.66 25.46 12.88
N SER A 64 14.63 26.65 13.45
CA SER A 64 14.38 27.87 12.67
C SER A 64 15.37 28.97 13.06
N ARG A 65 16.11 29.50 12.07
CA ARG A 65 16.92 30.74 12.20
C ARG A 65 16.10 31.97 12.62
N VAL A 66 14.77 31.82 12.75
CA VAL A 66 13.85 32.81 13.30
C VAL A 66 13.34 32.28 14.64
N PHE A 67 13.76 32.91 15.72
CA PHE A 67 13.18 32.68 17.03
C PHE A 67 11.69 33.03 17.01
N LEU A 68 10.82 32.04 17.21
CA LEU A 68 9.38 32.27 17.35
C LEU A 68 9.08 32.68 18.79
N THR A 69 8.15 33.62 18.98
CA THR A 69 7.53 33.81 20.29
C THR A 69 6.77 32.54 20.67
N LYS A 70 6.60 32.27 21.97
CA LYS A 70 5.85 31.11 22.47
C LYS A 70 4.47 30.96 21.81
N GLN A 71 3.76 32.07 21.61
CA GLN A 71 2.46 32.07 20.94
C GLN A 71 2.55 31.63 19.47
N LYS A 72 3.52 32.15 18.71
CA LYS A 72 3.72 31.76 17.30
C LYS A 72 4.15 30.30 17.19
N TYR A 73 4.97 29.81 18.12
CA TYR A 73 5.32 28.40 18.22
C TYR A 73 4.09 27.53 18.46
N LEU A 74 3.26 27.86 19.46
CA LEU A 74 2.03 27.12 19.76
C LEU A 74 1.06 27.13 18.59
N GLN A 75 0.88 28.27 17.91
CA GLN A 75 0.05 28.35 16.70
C GLN A 75 0.57 27.44 15.58
N ARG A 76 1.89 27.40 15.37
CA ARG A 76 2.51 26.51 14.38
C ARG A 76 2.31 25.04 14.75
N VAL A 77 2.56 24.65 16.00
CA VAL A 77 2.33 23.28 16.49
C VAL A 77 0.85 22.90 16.35
N GLN A 78 -0.08 23.79 16.72
CA GLN A 78 -1.51 23.54 16.53
C GLN A 78 -1.89 23.40 15.06
N GLY A 79 -1.33 24.22 14.17
CA GLY A 79 -1.54 24.11 12.73
C GLY A 79 -1.03 22.79 12.17
N MET A 80 0.17 22.37 12.57
CA MET A 80 0.74 21.07 12.19
C MET A 80 -0.08 19.90 12.76
N ASN A 81 -0.47 19.95 14.03
CA ASN A 81 -1.34 18.94 14.62
C ASN A 81 -2.69 18.89 13.93
N ARG A 82 -3.27 20.01 13.50
CA ARG A 82 -4.48 19.98 12.68
C ARG A 82 -4.23 19.30 11.34
N LEU A 83 -3.11 19.58 10.66
CA LEU A 83 -2.81 18.91 9.38
C LEU A 83 -2.62 17.39 9.54
N LEU A 84 -1.98 16.97 10.63
CA LEU A 84 -1.72 15.56 10.92
C LEU A 84 -3.00 14.82 11.36
N MET A 85 -3.77 15.43 12.25
CA MET A 85 -4.91 14.78 12.93
C MET A 85 -6.27 15.06 12.26
N SER A 86 -6.41 16.12 11.45
CA SER A 86 -7.69 16.38 10.78
C SER A 86 -7.88 15.38 9.65
N GLY A 87 -9.00 14.67 9.65
CA GLY A 87 -9.27 13.61 8.69
C GLY A 87 -8.61 12.27 9.03
N SER A 88 -7.97 12.12 10.20
CA SER A 88 -7.49 10.79 10.68
C SER A 88 -8.61 9.95 11.31
N ARG A 89 -9.67 10.62 11.81
CA ARG A 89 -10.81 9.96 12.47
C ARG A 89 -11.44 8.94 11.53
N GLY A 90 -11.68 7.73 12.02
CA GLY A 90 -12.24 6.62 11.24
C GLY A 90 -11.21 5.89 10.38
N TRP A 91 -9.96 6.36 10.34
CA TRP A 91 -8.84 5.72 9.65
C TRP A 91 -7.79 5.16 10.62
N GLU A 92 -8.02 5.26 11.92
CA GLU A 92 -7.14 4.66 12.91
C GLU A 92 -7.13 3.13 12.72
N SER A 93 -5.94 2.59 12.53
CA SER A 93 -5.72 1.14 12.51
C SER A 93 -4.32 0.83 12.98
N GLU A 94 -4.19 -0.27 13.71
CA GLU A 94 -2.89 -0.83 14.01
C GLU A 94 -2.35 -1.57 12.78
N LEU A 95 -1.02 -1.59 12.63
CA LEU A 95 -0.32 -2.36 11.60
C LEU A 95 -0.68 -3.85 11.67
N THR A 96 -0.93 -4.37 12.88
CA THR A 96 -1.39 -5.73 13.15
C THR A 96 -2.67 -6.08 12.41
N LYS A 97 -3.61 -5.13 12.30
CA LYS A 97 -4.85 -5.33 11.54
C LYS A 97 -4.60 -5.43 10.05
N ILE A 98 -3.72 -4.57 9.50
CA ILE A 98 -3.34 -4.66 8.08
C ILE A 98 -2.61 -5.97 7.80
N SER A 99 -1.74 -6.42 8.71
CA SER A 99 -1.11 -7.73 8.63
C SER A 99 -2.14 -8.85 8.58
N GLN A 100 -3.17 -8.80 9.44
CA GLN A 100 -4.26 -9.77 9.42
C GLN A 100 -5.06 -9.71 8.12
N ASP A 101 -5.33 -8.51 7.58
CA ASP A 101 -6.06 -8.37 6.31
C ASP A 101 -5.27 -8.98 5.12
N TYR A 102 -3.93 -8.92 5.13
CA TYR A 102 -3.09 -9.64 4.15
C TYR A 102 -3.19 -11.16 4.30
N GLU A 103 -3.21 -11.67 5.53
CA GLU A 103 -3.42 -13.10 5.79
C GLU A 103 -4.82 -13.55 5.38
N ASP A 104 -5.85 -12.75 5.65
CA ASP A 104 -7.23 -13.04 5.29
C ASP A 104 -7.41 -13.08 3.76
N LEU A 105 -6.77 -12.15 3.03
CA LEU A 105 -6.71 -12.18 1.56
C LEU A 105 -6.13 -13.52 1.06
N TYR A 106 -5.08 -14.01 1.71
CA TYR A 106 -4.52 -15.31 1.37
C TYR A 106 -5.46 -16.46 1.71
N ILE A 107 -5.82 -16.61 2.99
CA ILE A 107 -6.51 -17.79 3.53
C ILE A 107 -7.88 -17.95 2.86
N PHE A 108 -8.66 -16.87 2.77
CA PHE A 108 -10.06 -16.95 2.36
C PHE A 108 -10.27 -16.82 0.86
N PHE A 109 -9.34 -16.17 0.13
CA PHE A 109 -9.53 -15.91 -1.29
C PHE A 109 -8.50 -16.63 -2.16
N ILE A 110 -7.20 -16.35 -1.97
CA ILE A 110 -6.17 -16.89 -2.86
C ILE A 110 -6.04 -18.41 -2.70
N TYR A 111 -5.87 -18.90 -1.48
CA TYR A 111 -5.66 -20.32 -1.20
C TYR A 111 -6.83 -21.17 -1.71
N GLN A 112 -8.06 -20.77 -1.36
CA GLN A 112 -9.27 -21.46 -1.80
C GLN A 112 -9.41 -21.46 -3.33
N TRP A 113 -9.15 -20.33 -3.99
CA TRP A 113 -9.23 -20.24 -5.45
C TRP A 113 -8.18 -21.12 -6.13
N VAL A 114 -6.94 -21.13 -5.63
CA VAL A 114 -5.87 -22.01 -6.13
C VAL A 114 -6.26 -23.48 -5.98
N PHE A 115 -6.85 -23.85 -4.83
CA PHE A 115 -7.31 -25.21 -4.58
C PHE A 115 -8.42 -25.64 -5.55
N ASP A 116 -9.38 -24.76 -5.84
CA ASP A 116 -10.52 -25.09 -6.69
C ASP A 116 -10.16 -25.16 -8.19
N TRP A 117 -9.23 -24.31 -8.64
CA TRP A 117 -8.97 -24.07 -10.06
C TRP A 117 -7.57 -24.47 -10.55
N GLY A 118 -6.64 -24.81 -9.65
CA GLY A 118 -5.33 -25.32 -10.00
C GLY A 118 -5.38 -26.72 -10.61
N ILE A 119 -4.40 -27.05 -11.46
CA ILE A 119 -4.16 -28.44 -11.83
C ILE A 119 -3.76 -29.27 -10.61
N LYS A 120 -4.00 -30.59 -10.65
CA LYS A 120 -3.71 -31.51 -9.55
C LYS A 120 -2.41 -32.31 -9.71
N ASP A 121 -1.80 -32.27 -10.90
CA ASP A 121 -0.55 -32.99 -11.18
C ASP A 121 0.29 -32.27 -12.25
N VAL A 122 1.45 -31.75 -11.84
CA VAL A 122 2.45 -31.08 -12.71
C VAL A 122 3.03 -32.01 -13.76
N GLY A 123 3.02 -33.33 -13.55
CA GLY A 123 3.51 -34.31 -14.51
C GLY A 123 2.82 -34.20 -15.88
N THR A 124 1.65 -33.56 -15.91
CA THR A 124 0.89 -33.26 -17.13
C THR A 124 1.44 -32.08 -17.93
N ILE A 125 2.22 -31.19 -17.32
CA ILE A 125 2.82 -30.02 -17.99
C ILE A 125 4.17 -30.41 -18.58
N SER A 126 4.37 -30.06 -19.87
CA SER A 126 5.65 -30.30 -20.53
C SER A 126 6.78 -29.50 -19.85
N LYS A 127 8.01 -30.03 -19.85
CA LYS A 127 9.19 -29.30 -19.33
C LYS A 127 9.35 -27.90 -19.94
N LYS A 128 9.05 -27.78 -21.23
CA LYS A 128 9.10 -26.52 -21.96
C LYS A 128 8.07 -25.52 -21.43
N ASP A 129 6.86 -25.97 -21.16
CA ASP A 129 5.79 -25.13 -20.63
C ASP A 129 6.04 -24.76 -19.16
N MET A 130 6.60 -25.65 -18.34
CA MET A 130 7.04 -25.30 -16.97
C MET A 130 8.15 -24.25 -16.98
N ASN A 131 9.11 -24.32 -17.91
CA ASN A 131 10.12 -23.27 -18.05
C ASN A 131 9.50 -21.90 -18.42
N LEU A 132 8.37 -21.88 -19.14
CA LEU A 132 7.62 -20.63 -19.38
C LEU A 132 7.00 -20.08 -18.08
N VAL A 133 6.49 -20.95 -17.21
CA VAL A 133 5.98 -20.57 -15.88
C VAL A 133 7.10 -20.00 -15.02
N ILE A 134 8.24 -20.67 -14.95
CA ILE A 134 9.42 -20.22 -14.18
C ILE A 134 9.91 -18.86 -14.69
N GLY A 135 9.99 -18.68 -16.01
CA GLY A 135 10.34 -17.39 -16.62
C GLY A 135 9.34 -16.29 -16.29
N ALA A 136 8.04 -16.60 -16.24
CA ALA A 136 7.02 -15.65 -15.83
C ALA A 136 7.13 -15.26 -14.34
N LEU A 137 7.82 -16.06 -13.54
CA LEU A 137 8.10 -15.85 -12.12
C LEU A 137 9.48 -15.23 -11.86
N ASP A 138 10.08 -14.56 -12.85
CA ASP A 138 11.30 -13.78 -12.63
C ASP A 138 11.16 -12.81 -11.43
N GLY A 139 12.20 -12.74 -10.60
CA GLY A 139 12.20 -12.05 -9.30
C GLY A 139 11.52 -12.79 -8.14
N TYR A 140 10.78 -13.87 -8.40
CA TYR A 140 10.10 -14.68 -7.37
C TYR A 140 10.64 -16.11 -7.31
N CYS A 141 10.95 -16.71 -8.46
CA CYS A 141 11.51 -18.05 -8.57
C CYS A 141 12.96 -17.96 -9.04
N ILE A 142 13.81 -18.87 -8.56
CA ILE A 142 15.13 -19.06 -9.18
C ILE A 142 14.95 -19.44 -10.65
N GLN A 143 15.78 -18.86 -11.51
CA GLN A 143 15.68 -19.02 -12.96
C GLN A 143 16.47 -20.24 -13.43
N GLU A 144 16.14 -21.40 -12.87
CA GLU A 144 16.68 -22.70 -13.25
C GLU A 144 15.67 -23.48 -14.10
N ASP A 145 16.15 -24.44 -14.88
CA ASP A 145 15.25 -25.29 -15.66
C ASP A 145 14.42 -26.20 -14.73
N TRP A 146 13.24 -26.60 -15.19
CA TRP A 146 12.32 -27.42 -14.40
C TRP A 146 12.94 -28.71 -13.86
N THR A 147 13.87 -29.36 -14.58
CA THR A 147 14.45 -30.61 -14.09
C THR A 147 15.41 -30.41 -12.93
N THR A 148 16.15 -29.30 -12.94
CA THR A 148 17.00 -28.92 -11.82
C THR A 148 16.14 -28.47 -10.63
N LEU A 149 15.14 -27.61 -10.87
CA LEU A 149 14.26 -27.12 -9.82
C LEU A 149 13.47 -28.26 -9.16
N GLN A 150 12.95 -29.21 -9.92
CA GLN A 150 12.22 -30.37 -9.40
C GLN A 150 13.08 -31.25 -8.47
N ARG A 151 14.40 -31.30 -8.66
CA ARG A 151 15.32 -32.04 -7.77
C ARG A 151 15.62 -31.28 -6.48
N LEU A 152 15.51 -29.96 -6.49
CA LEU A 152 15.80 -29.11 -5.33
C LEU A 152 14.56 -28.88 -4.47
N LEU A 153 13.38 -28.87 -5.10
CA LEU A 153 12.12 -28.69 -4.38
C LEU A 153 11.93 -29.83 -3.37
N PRO A 154 11.47 -29.50 -2.14
CA PRO A 154 11.07 -30.51 -1.19
C PRO A 154 9.94 -31.38 -1.76
N PRO A 155 9.68 -32.57 -1.20
CA PRO A 155 8.55 -33.41 -1.56
C PRO A 155 7.25 -32.71 -1.16
N LEU A 156 6.81 -31.80 -2.01
CA LEU A 156 5.58 -31.02 -1.86
C LEU A 156 4.41 -31.82 -2.45
N PRO A 157 3.28 -31.93 -1.75
CA PRO A 157 2.10 -32.60 -2.29
C PRO A 157 1.49 -31.85 -3.49
N ALA A 158 1.79 -30.56 -3.69
CA ALA A 158 1.34 -29.78 -4.85
C ALA A 158 2.21 -28.51 -5.15
N PRO A 159 3.44 -28.63 -5.68
CA PRO A 159 4.26 -27.46 -6.06
C PRO A 159 3.59 -26.53 -7.10
N GLU A 160 2.71 -27.05 -7.96
CA GLU A 160 1.89 -26.30 -8.93
C GLU A 160 0.97 -25.28 -8.28
N GLY A 161 0.34 -25.66 -7.17
CA GLY A 161 -0.52 -24.75 -6.42
C GLY A 161 0.28 -23.54 -5.96
N ARG A 162 1.55 -23.75 -5.60
CA ARG A 162 2.46 -22.69 -5.19
C ARG A 162 2.90 -21.81 -6.35
N PHE A 163 3.18 -22.35 -7.53
CA PHE A 163 3.46 -21.51 -8.70
C PHE A 163 2.24 -20.68 -9.12
N LEU A 164 1.04 -21.26 -9.09
CA LEU A 164 -0.20 -20.56 -9.41
C LEU A 164 -0.48 -19.45 -8.40
N GLU A 165 -0.38 -19.77 -7.11
CA GLU A 165 -0.46 -18.80 -6.01
C GLU A 165 0.55 -17.66 -6.19
N THR A 166 1.79 -17.99 -6.54
CA THR A 166 2.85 -16.99 -6.73
C THR A 166 2.53 -16.06 -7.90
N LEU A 167 1.97 -16.57 -9.00
CA LEU A 167 1.57 -15.72 -10.13
C LEU A 167 0.45 -14.74 -9.76
N ILE A 168 -0.51 -15.16 -8.92
CA ILE A 168 -1.56 -14.27 -8.39
C ILE A 168 -0.92 -13.19 -7.51
N ASN A 169 -0.07 -13.59 -6.55
CA ASN A 169 0.60 -12.65 -5.66
C ASN A 169 1.51 -11.69 -6.43
N LYS A 170 2.25 -12.16 -7.44
CA LYS A 170 3.06 -11.34 -8.35
C LYS A 170 2.19 -10.33 -9.11
N ALA A 171 1.01 -10.74 -9.58
CA ALA A 171 0.09 -9.83 -10.27
C ALA A 171 -0.43 -8.72 -9.33
N ILE A 172 -0.86 -9.07 -8.12
CA ILE A 172 -1.26 -8.09 -7.08
C ILE A 172 -0.09 -7.14 -6.81
N ALA A 173 1.08 -7.72 -6.55
CA ALA A 173 2.30 -7.01 -6.22
C ALA A 173 2.76 -6.00 -7.27
N THR A 174 2.61 -6.34 -8.56
CA THR A 174 3.14 -5.52 -9.65
C THR A 174 2.11 -4.61 -10.29
N LYS A 175 0.81 -4.92 -10.16
CA LYS A 175 -0.26 -4.16 -10.82
C LYS A 175 -1.17 -3.41 -9.86
N VAL A 176 -1.37 -3.92 -8.63
CA VAL A 176 -2.31 -3.33 -7.67
C VAL A 176 -1.59 -2.41 -6.69
N LEU A 177 -0.64 -2.96 -5.93
CA LEU A 177 0.00 -2.23 -4.83
C LEU A 177 0.75 -0.95 -5.27
N PRO A 178 1.48 -0.95 -6.41
CA PRO A 178 2.15 0.27 -6.88
C PRO A 178 1.19 1.30 -7.49
N SER A 179 0.00 0.89 -7.92
CA SER A 179 -0.97 1.70 -8.67
C SER A 179 -1.96 2.40 -7.73
N SER A 180 -1.44 3.06 -6.69
CA SER A 180 -2.26 3.57 -5.59
C SER A 180 -3.26 4.65 -6.02
N PHE A 181 -2.97 5.46 -7.04
CA PHE A 181 -3.86 6.53 -7.53
C PHE A 181 -4.85 6.12 -8.64
N GLN A 182 -4.91 4.85 -9.03
CA GLN A 182 -5.63 4.40 -10.25
C GLN A 182 -7.14 4.67 -10.27
N TYR A 183 -7.75 4.99 -9.13
CA TYR A 183 -9.17 5.24 -9.00
C TYR A 183 -9.57 6.71 -9.21
N LEU A 184 -8.60 7.62 -9.32
CA LEU A 184 -8.84 9.03 -9.54
C LEU A 184 -9.11 9.30 -11.02
N ASP A 185 -10.16 10.06 -11.31
CA ASP A 185 -10.70 10.23 -12.66
C ASP A 185 -10.00 11.28 -13.54
N GLY A 186 -9.19 12.15 -12.95
CA GLY A 186 -8.46 13.17 -13.70
C GLY A 186 -9.34 14.18 -14.43
N LYS A 187 -10.61 14.32 -14.03
CA LYS A 187 -11.55 15.26 -14.65
C LYS A 187 -11.09 16.70 -14.45
N THR A 188 -11.30 17.53 -15.46
CA THR A 188 -11.00 18.97 -15.38
C THR A 188 -12.12 19.77 -14.70
N GLY A 189 -13.33 19.19 -14.57
CA GLY A 189 -14.46 19.77 -13.86
C GLY A 189 -15.68 18.84 -13.75
N PRO A 190 -16.76 19.27 -13.08
CA PRO A 190 -17.91 18.38 -12.78
C PRO A 190 -18.68 17.86 -13.99
N THR A 191 -18.65 18.60 -15.11
CA THR A 191 -19.34 18.22 -16.35
C THR A 191 -18.44 17.45 -17.32
N ASP A 192 -17.17 17.28 -16.98
CA ASP A 192 -16.20 16.62 -17.82
C ASP A 192 -16.51 15.11 -17.91
N GLN A 193 -16.75 14.65 -19.13
CA GLN A 193 -16.94 13.23 -19.43
C GLN A 193 -15.64 12.59 -19.92
N ASP A 194 -14.63 13.39 -20.26
CA ASP A 194 -13.37 12.95 -20.82
C ASP A 194 -12.33 12.83 -19.69
N GLU A 195 -12.32 11.67 -19.04
CA GLU A 195 -11.36 11.35 -17.97
C GLU A 195 -9.91 11.25 -18.53
N ASP A 196 -8.92 11.80 -17.81
CA ASP A 196 -7.50 11.69 -18.19
C ASP A 196 -6.93 10.36 -17.67
N GLU A 197 -6.88 9.35 -18.54
CA GLU A 197 -6.32 8.02 -18.23
C GLU A 197 -4.88 8.06 -17.67
N SER A 198 -4.11 9.12 -17.97
CA SER A 198 -2.73 9.27 -17.50
C SER A 198 -2.62 9.97 -16.14
N PHE A 199 -3.74 10.44 -15.56
CA PHE A 199 -3.76 11.23 -14.33
C PHE A 199 -3.13 10.51 -13.14
N ALA A 200 -3.49 9.24 -12.92
CA ALA A 200 -2.92 8.42 -11.86
C ALA A 200 -1.38 8.31 -11.96
N THR A 201 -0.86 8.14 -13.18
CA THR A 201 0.60 8.05 -13.41
C THR A 201 1.28 9.40 -13.17
N LYS A 202 0.65 10.52 -13.57
CA LYS A 202 1.15 11.87 -13.30
C LYS A 202 1.21 12.16 -11.80
N LEU A 203 0.19 11.73 -11.04
CA LEU A 203 0.18 11.86 -9.57
C LEU A 203 1.25 10.99 -8.91
N GLN A 204 1.44 9.76 -9.38
CA GLN A 204 2.52 8.91 -8.88
C GLN A 204 3.90 9.55 -9.15
N TYR A 205 4.12 10.11 -10.33
CA TYR A 205 5.36 10.83 -10.62
C TYR A 205 5.55 12.06 -9.72
N LEU A 206 4.50 12.83 -9.45
CA LEU A 206 4.56 13.96 -8.54
C LEU A 206 4.91 13.51 -7.12
N TYR A 207 4.29 12.44 -6.64
CA TYR A 207 4.62 11.82 -5.37
C TYR A 207 6.10 11.43 -5.30
N ASP A 208 6.64 10.75 -6.31
CA ASP A 208 8.04 10.34 -6.34
C ASP A 208 9.00 11.56 -6.27
N ARG A 209 8.62 12.68 -6.87
CA ARG A 209 9.38 13.96 -6.79
C ARG A 209 9.29 14.58 -5.40
N PHE A 210 8.12 14.55 -4.77
CA PHE A 210 7.94 15.01 -3.39
C PHE A 210 8.75 14.12 -2.44
N PHE A 211 8.72 12.80 -2.63
CA PHE A 211 9.45 11.86 -1.79
C PHE A 211 10.95 12.11 -1.83
N LYS A 212 11.52 12.38 -3.02
CA LYS A 212 12.94 12.79 -3.15
C LYS A 212 13.28 14.11 -2.44
N THR A 213 12.30 14.99 -2.26
CA THR A 213 12.49 16.31 -1.66
C THR A 213 12.33 16.26 -0.14
N ASN A 214 11.28 15.59 0.34
CA ASN A 214 10.99 15.38 1.75
C ASN A 214 10.11 14.13 1.92
N PRO A 215 10.71 12.96 2.23
CA PRO A 215 9.99 11.70 2.37
C PRO A 215 8.80 11.79 3.34
N ASN A 216 8.99 12.41 4.50
CA ASN A 216 7.99 12.45 5.57
C ASN A 216 6.76 13.26 5.16
N PHE A 217 6.94 14.43 4.55
CA PHE A 217 5.79 15.21 4.07
C PHE A 217 5.17 14.61 2.82
N ALA A 218 5.94 13.91 1.98
CA ALA A 218 5.41 13.23 0.81
C ALA A 218 4.48 12.07 1.19
N THR A 219 4.89 11.23 2.14
CA THR A 219 4.06 10.11 2.63
C THR A 219 2.81 10.60 3.33
N LEU A 220 2.92 11.67 4.14
CA LEU A 220 1.76 12.34 4.73
C LEU A 220 0.82 12.91 3.68
N TRP A 221 1.34 13.63 2.67
CA TRP A 221 0.54 14.18 1.58
C TRP A 221 -0.24 13.07 0.87
N LYS A 222 0.44 11.99 0.49
CA LYS A 222 -0.18 10.83 -0.16
C LYS A 222 -1.30 10.26 0.71
N GLN A 223 -0.99 9.96 1.98
CA GLN A 223 -1.97 9.42 2.92
C GLN A 223 -3.21 10.30 3.05
N GLN A 224 -3.04 11.63 3.18
CA GLN A 224 -4.15 12.56 3.28
C GLN A 224 -4.96 12.65 1.98
N THR A 225 -4.29 12.60 0.82
CA THR A 225 -4.98 12.49 -0.49
C THR A 225 -5.86 11.25 -0.54
N HIS A 226 -5.34 10.08 -0.13
CA HIS A 226 -6.12 8.85 -0.09
C HIS A 226 -7.30 8.93 0.90
N ARG A 227 -7.10 9.48 2.11
CA ARG A 227 -8.17 9.61 3.12
C ARG A 227 -9.31 10.47 2.61
N LEU A 228 -9.00 11.64 2.07
CA LEU A 228 -10.02 12.54 1.53
C LEU A 228 -10.72 11.93 0.32
N ALA A 229 -9.97 11.28 -0.58
CA ALA A 229 -10.53 10.68 -1.77
C ALA A 229 -11.35 9.40 -1.52
N ASN A 230 -11.27 8.79 -0.34
CA ASN A 230 -11.97 7.54 -0.01
C ASN A 230 -12.85 7.66 1.25
N SER A 231 -13.11 8.87 1.75
CA SER A 231 -14.04 9.08 2.86
C SER A 231 -15.48 8.79 2.43
N ILE A 232 -16.10 7.80 3.07
CA ILE A 232 -17.46 7.32 2.75
C ILE A 232 -18.41 7.37 3.96
N THR A 233 -17.92 7.77 5.13
CA THR A 233 -18.74 7.91 6.34
C THR A 233 -18.52 9.26 7.02
N ALA A 234 -19.53 9.74 7.75
CA ALA A 234 -19.49 11.01 8.48
C ALA A 234 -18.41 11.07 9.58
N SER A 235 -17.93 9.91 10.06
CA SER A 235 -16.80 9.85 11.00
C SER A 235 -15.45 10.08 10.32
N GLN A 236 -15.33 9.77 9.02
CA GLN A 236 -14.12 9.96 8.20
C GLN A 236 -13.99 11.40 7.70
N ALA A 237 -15.08 12.00 7.25
CA ALA A 237 -15.13 13.39 6.84
C ALA A 237 -16.50 14.01 7.14
N PRO A 238 -16.56 15.31 7.54
CA PRO A 238 -17.83 15.99 7.83
C PRO A 238 -18.54 16.55 6.58
N GLY A 239 -17.91 16.46 5.40
CA GLY A 239 -18.38 17.08 4.16
C GLY A 239 -19.15 16.13 3.24
N ASP A 240 -19.19 16.47 1.96
CA ASP A 240 -19.72 15.62 0.90
C ASP A 240 -18.87 14.34 0.74
N LEU A 241 -19.56 13.20 0.67
CA LEU A 241 -18.98 11.85 0.62
C LEU A 241 -19.14 11.20 -0.77
N ASP A 242 -19.78 11.87 -1.71
CA ASP A 242 -20.06 11.32 -3.05
C ASP A 242 -18.77 10.96 -3.78
N PHE A 243 -17.74 11.81 -3.68
CA PHE A 243 -16.43 11.54 -4.27
C PHE A 243 -15.80 10.23 -3.76
N GLY A 244 -15.89 9.98 -2.44
CA GLY A 244 -15.40 8.72 -1.86
C GLY A 244 -16.19 7.50 -2.32
N GLN A 245 -17.51 7.61 -2.41
CA GLN A 245 -18.38 6.53 -2.87
C GLN A 245 -18.16 6.19 -4.34
N GLU A 246 -17.92 7.20 -5.18
CA GLU A 246 -17.54 7.02 -6.58
C GLU A 246 -16.19 6.32 -6.71
N ASN A 247 -15.19 6.74 -5.95
CA ASN A 247 -13.85 6.14 -5.98
C ASN A 247 -13.85 4.68 -5.52
N VAL A 248 -14.69 4.30 -4.55
CA VAL A 248 -14.90 2.89 -4.19
C VAL A 248 -15.47 2.08 -5.36
N LYS A 249 -16.42 2.64 -6.12
CA LYS A 249 -16.97 1.96 -7.32
C LYS A 249 -15.90 1.83 -8.40
N ARG A 250 -15.08 2.86 -8.62
CA ARG A 250 -13.96 2.84 -9.58
C ARG A 250 -12.92 1.79 -9.23
N LEU A 251 -12.48 1.75 -7.96
CA LEU A 251 -11.59 0.70 -7.46
C LEU A 251 -12.15 -0.70 -7.75
N ARG A 252 -13.41 -0.97 -7.40
CA ARG A 252 -14.05 -2.26 -7.72
C ARG A 252 -14.07 -2.55 -9.23
N GLY A 253 -14.29 -1.52 -10.04
CA GLY A 253 -14.27 -1.59 -11.51
C GLY A 253 -12.92 -1.99 -12.12
N CYS A 254 -11.80 -1.77 -11.40
CA CYS A 254 -10.46 -2.18 -11.84
C CYS A 254 -10.25 -3.70 -11.75
N ALA A 255 -11.01 -4.42 -10.93
CA ALA A 255 -10.76 -5.83 -10.64
C ALA A 255 -11.03 -6.80 -11.81
N PRO A 256 -12.15 -6.69 -12.56
CA PRO A 256 -12.41 -7.61 -13.68
C PRO A 256 -11.35 -7.55 -14.79
N PRO A 257 -10.89 -6.38 -15.28
CA PRO A 257 -9.81 -6.32 -16.26
C PRO A 257 -8.49 -6.95 -15.79
N LEU A 258 -8.16 -6.83 -14.49
CA LEU A 258 -6.98 -7.47 -13.92
C LEU A 258 -7.10 -9.01 -13.94
N ALA A 259 -8.26 -9.54 -13.58
CA ALA A 259 -8.56 -10.96 -13.65
C ALA A 259 -8.50 -11.47 -15.09
N ASP A 260 -9.13 -10.77 -16.03
CA ASP A 260 -9.14 -11.12 -17.45
C ASP A 260 -7.72 -11.13 -18.04
N GLY A 261 -6.92 -10.11 -17.71
CA GLY A 261 -5.53 -10.03 -18.14
C GLY A 261 -4.68 -11.18 -17.61
N LEU A 262 -4.90 -11.62 -16.36
CA LEU A 262 -4.18 -12.76 -15.80
C LEU A 262 -4.67 -14.10 -16.39
N LEU A 263 -5.98 -14.27 -16.59
CA LEU A 263 -6.56 -15.45 -17.25
C LEU A 263 -6.15 -15.57 -18.71
N ALA A 264 -5.88 -14.47 -19.40
CA ALA A 264 -5.36 -14.48 -20.76
C ALA A 264 -3.87 -14.89 -20.82
N SER A 265 -3.14 -14.79 -19.71
CA SER A 265 -1.71 -15.09 -19.64
C SER A 265 -1.45 -16.58 -19.87
N ARG A 266 -0.61 -16.90 -20.86
CA ARG A 266 -0.20 -18.29 -21.15
C ARG A 266 0.41 -19.02 -19.94
N PRO A 267 1.45 -18.50 -19.25
CA PRO A 267 2.03 -19.19 -18.09
C PRO A 267 1.02 -19.42 -16.97
N PHE A 268 0.06 -18.51 -16.78
CA PHE A 268 -1.01 -18.70 -15.80
C PHE A 268 -1.96 -19.83 -16.20
N ARG A 269 -2.45 -19.83 -17.44
CA ARG A 269 -3.36 -20.85 -17.96
C ARG A 269 -2.80 -22.27 -17.93
N LEU A 270 -1.48 -22.42 -18.08
CA LEU A 270 -0.82 -23.73 -18.01
C LEU A 270 -1.01 -24.41 -16.64
N LEU A 271 -1.25 -23.64 -15.59
CA LEU A 271 -1.45 -24.13 -14.23
C LEU A 271 -2.94 -24.27 -13.84
N LEU A 272 -3.87 -24.00 -14.77
CA LEU A 272 -5.31 -24.06 -14.50
C LEU A 272 -5.91 -25.39 -14.94
N ARG A 273 -6.86 -25.86 -14.14
CA ARG A 273 -7.69 -27.03 -14.45
C ARG A 273 -8.52 -26.78 -15.70
N GLU A 274 -8.48 -27.73 -16.62
CA GLU A 274 -9.28 -27.78 -17.85
C GLU A 274 -9.66 -29.24 -18.15
N PRO A 275 -10.73 -29.50 -18.94
CA PRO A 275 -11.72 -28.54 -19.45
C PRO A 275 -12.70 -28.08 -18.35
N LEU A 276 -13.30 -26.90 -18.53
CA LEU A 276 -14.36 -26.37 -17.65
C LEU A 276 -15.71 -26.25 -18.36
N SER A 277 -16.80 -26.36 -17.60
CA SER A 277 -18.13 -25.93 -18.06
C SER A 277 -18.20 -24.40 -18.22
N PRO A 278 -19.19 -23.86 -18.94
CA PRO A 278 -19.44 -22.42 -19.00
C PRO A 278 -19.64 -21.78 -17.61
N GLU A 279 -20.37 -22.45 -16.73
CA GLU A 279 -20.63 -22.01 -15.34
C GLU A 279 -19.35 -22.00 -14.52
N GLU A 280 -18.54 -23.05 -14.63
CA GLU A 280 -17.23 -23.13 -13.97
C GLU A 280 -16.28 -22.04 -14.48
N THR A 281 -16.28 -21.77 -15.79
CA THR A 281 -15.49 -20.69 -16.39
C THR A 281 -15.86 -19.33 -15.81
N LEU A 282 -17.17 -19.08 -15.67
CA LEU A 282 -17.68 -17.85 -15.06
C LEU A 282 -17.33 -17.77 -13.57
N SER A 283 -17.44 -18.88 -12.83
CA SER A 283 -17.11 -18.96 -11.41
C SER A 283 -15.62 -18.70 -11.17
N ARG A 284 -14.73 -19.33 -11.95
CA ARG A 284 -13.28 -19.11 -11.94
C ARG A 284 -12.95 -17.63 -12.15
N ARG A 285 -13.52 -17.02 -13.18
CA ARG A 285 -13.33 -15.59 -13.48
C ARG A 285 -13.82 -14.70 -12.34
N THR A 286 -15.00 -14.99 -11.81
CA THR A 286 -15.62 -14.19 -10.73
C THR A 286 -14.81 -14.27 -9.44
N GLY A 287 -14.36 -15.47 -9.06
CA GLY A 287 -13.49 -15.66 -7.90
C GLY A 287 -12.15 -14.93 -8.04
N LEU A 288 -11.55 -14.93 -9.23
CA LEU A 288 -10.29 -14.21 -9.46
C LEU A 288 -10.49 -12.70 -9.43
N ALA A 289 -11.58 -12.19 -10.01
CA ALA A 289 -11.95 -10.79 -9.89
C ALA A 289 -12.18 -10.40 -8.42
N LYS A 290 -12.76 -11.29 -7.60
CA LYS A 290 -12.95 -11.04 -6.17
C LYS A 290 -11.61 -10.92 -5.42
N ILE A 291 -10.62 -11.76 -5.74
CA ILE A 291 -9.25 -11.63 -5.20
C ILE A 291 -8.69 -10.24 -5.50
N PHE A 292 -8.80 -9.77 -6.74
CA PHE A 292 -8.30 -8.43 -7.11
C PHE A 292 -9.09 -7.30 -6.45
N GLU A 293 -10.40 -7.45 -6.27
CA GLU A 293 -11.23 -6.48 -5.53
C GLU A 293 -10.74 -6.33 -4.08
N GLU A 294 -10.51 -7.45 -3.38
CA GLU A 294 -10.01 -7.43 -2.01
C GLU A 294 -8.58 -6.88 -1.93
N ALA A 295 -7.72 -7.21 -2.89
CA ALA A 295 -6.37 -6.64 -2.96
C ALA A 295 -6.40 -5.12 -3.18
N LEU A 296 -7.31 -4.61 -4.02
CA LEU A 296 -7.50 -3.17 -4.26
C LEU A 296 -8.04 -2.46 -3.01
N ARG A 297 -8.98 -3.08 -2.30
CA ARG A 297 -9.46 -2.59 -1.00
C ARG A 297 -8.32 -2.52 0.01
N LEU A 298 -7.53 -3.58 0.13
CA LEU A 298 -6.41 -3.66 1.07
C LEU A 298 -5.30 -2.64 0.76
N MET A 299 -5.01 -2.41 -0.53
CA MET A 299 -4.13 -1.33 -0.95
C MET A 299 -4.66 0.03 -0.46
N CYS A 300 -5.94 0.33 -0.71
CA CYS A 300 -6.54 1.59 -0.28
C CYS A 300 -6.56 1.74 1.26
N ASP A 301 -6.92 0.68 1.99
CA ASP A 301 -6.86 0.64 3.44
C ASP A 301 -5.43 0.87 3.96
N SER A 302 -4.42 0.29 3.31
CA SER A 302 -3.03 0.50 3.69
C SER A 302 -2.57 1.94 3.48
N GLU A 303 -2.88 2.53 2.33
CA GLU A 303 -2.51 3.91 1.99
C GLU A 303 -3.23 4.95 2.88
N THR A 304 -4.48 4.68 3.27
CA THR A 304 -5.27 5.56 4.15
C THR A 304 -4.88 5.41 5.63
N ARG A 305 -4.59 4.20 6.10
CA ARG A 305 -4.41 3.91 7.54
C ARG A 305 -2.96 3.91 7.97
N VAL A 306 -2.08 3.25 7.21
CA VAL A 306 -0.64 3.14 7.53
C VAL A 306 0.13 4.28 6.87
N GLY A 307 -0.15 4.53 5.58
CA GLY A 307 0.64 5.45 4.78
C GLY A 307 2.09 5.00 4.66
N GLY A 308 3.02 5.94 4.55
CA GLY A 308 4.43 5.62 4.32
C GLY A 308 4.72 5.25 2.87
N GLN A 309 5.99 4.97 2.59
CA GLN A 309 6.44 4.45 1.32
C GLN A 309 6.36 2.93 1.33
N PHE A 310 5.42 2.42 0.53
CA PHE A 310 5.32 1.01 0.21
C PHE A 310 6.60 0.50 -0.45
N ARG A 311 7.06 -0.66 0.02
CA ARG A 311 8.15 -1.46 -0.53
C ARG A 311 7.80 -2.94 -0.46
N MET A 312 8.42 -3.67 -1.36
CA MET A 312 8.24 -5.10 -1.48
C MET A 312 9.58 -5.78 -1.60
N GLU A 313 9.81 -6.74 -0.73
CA GLU A 313 11.03 -7.53 -0.74
C GLU A 313 10.73 -8.86 -1.44
N GLN A 314 11.28 -9.00 -2.65
CA GLN A 314 11.21 -10.21 -3.48
C GLN A 314 12.56 -10.94 -3.39
N LEU A 315 12.75 -11.98 -4.20
CA LEU A 315 13.97 -12.81 -4.14
C LEU A 315 15.27 -11.98 -4.23
N PRO A 316 15.41 -10.99 -5.13
CA PRO A 316 16.64 -10.19 -5.20
C PRO A 316 16.95 -9.40 -3.93
N GLN A 317 15.92 -8.95 -3.20
CA GLN A 317 16.10 -8.15 -2.00
C GLN A 317 16.24 -8.99 -0.73
N LEU A 318 15.57 -10.14 -0.66
CA LEU A 318 15.68 -11.10 0.45
C LEU A 318 17.06 -11.79 0.46
N GLY A 319 17.68 -11.92 -0.70
CA GLY A 319 18.91 -12.66 -0.92
C GLY A 319 18.64 -14.10 -1.34
N SER A 320 19.70 -14.86 -1.63
CA SER A 320 19.59 -16.23 -2.16
C SER A 320 19.42 -17.31 -1.09
N LEU A 321 19.66 -17.00 0.18
CA LEU A 321 19.66 -17.95 1.29
C LEU A 321 18.61 -17.57 2.34
N TYR A 322 17.93 -18.58 2.88
CA TYR A 322 17.02 -18.43 3.99
C TYR A 322 17.76 -18.06 5.27
N LYS A 323 17.13 -17.20 6.08
CA LYS A 323 17.65 -16.74 7.36
C LYS A 323 16.61 -16.96 8.43
N CYS A 324 16.83 -17.95 9.28
CA CYS A 324 15.94 -18.26 10.40
C CYS A 324 15.84 -17.05 11.34
N GLY A 325 14.62 -16.78 11.84
CA GLY A 325 14.36 -15.62 12.70
C GLY A 325 14.41 -14.26 11.98
N SER A 326 14.54 -14.25 10.65
CA SER A 326 14.46 -13.01 9.88
C SER A 326 13.10 -12.33 10.10
N PRO A 327 13.07 -11.01 10.26
CA PRO A 327 11.82 -10.29 10.35
C PRO A 327 11.12 -10.18 8.98
N TYR A 328 11.83 -10.44 7.87
CA TYR A 328 11.34 -10.27 6.50
C TYR A 328 10.80 -11.53 5.85
N MET A 329 11.18 -12.72 6.31
CA MET A 329 10.82 -13.98 5.65
C MET A 329 10.47 -15.04 6.66
N MET A 330 9.66 -16.00 6.21
CA MET A 330 9.34 -17.24 6.92
C MET A 330 9.39 -18.39 5.92
N CYS A 331 9.91 -19.52 6.35
CA CYS A 331 9.88 -20.73 5.55
C CYS A 331 8.46 -21.28 5.54
N TRP A 332 8.00 -21.71 4.38
CA TRP A 332 6.80 -22.49 4.28
C TRP A 332 7.10 -23.92 4.76
N ASP A 333 6.27 -24.44 5.66
CA ASP A 333 6.27 -25.84 6.11
C ASP A 333 4.81 -26.32 6.18
N GLU A 334 4.39 -27.22 5.29
CA GLU A 334 3.04 -27.80 5.31
C GLU A 334 2.78 -28.63 6.56
N THR A 335 3.82 -29.25 7.10
CA THR A 335 3.68 -30.17 8.23
C THR A 335 3.63 -29.42 9.55
N GLY A 336 4.22 -28.23 9.61
CA GLY A 336 4.41 -27.45 10.84
C GLY A 336 5.20 -28.23 11.90
N LEU A 337 6.02 -29.19 11.46
CA LEU A 337 6.77 -30.10 12.31
C LEU A 337 8.27 -29.81 12.31
N ALA A 338 8.77 -29.13 11.28
CA ALA A 338 10.20 -28.81 11.17
C ALA A 338 10.53 -27.57 12.02
N ASP A 339 11.71 -27.58 12.64
CA ASP A 339 12.24 -26.38 13.29
C ASP A 339 12.71 -25.42 12.17
N GLU A 340 12.34 -24.14 12.23
CA GLU A 340 12.79 -23.16 11.23
C GLU A 340 14.33 -23.11 11.14
N THR A 341 15.03 -23.46 12.22
CA THR A 341 16.50 -23.54 12.23
C THR A 341 17.04 -24.60 11.29
N ASP A 342 16.28 -25.64 10.96
CA ASP A 342 16.70 -26.71 10.06
C ASP A 342 16.84 -26.22 8.61
N PHE A 343 16.21 -25.09 8.30
CA PHE A 343 16.25 -24.44 6.99
C PHE A 343 17.28 -23.31 6.89
N ASP A 344 17.92 -22.93 8.00
CA ASP A 344 18.83 -21.78 8.02
C ASP A 344 20.00 -21.97 7.04
N GLY A 345 20.30 -20.94 6.26
CA GLY A 345 21.34 -20.96 5.23
C GLY A 345 21.01 -21.75 3.97
N ARG A 346 19.83 -22.39 3.87
CA ARG A 346 19.40 -23.10 2.66
C ARG A 346 19.03 -22.15 1.54
N LYS A 347 19.23 -22.57 0.29
CA LYS A 347 18.86 -21.75 -0.88
C LYS A 347 17.36 -21.55 -0.97
N ILE A 348 16.94 -20.30 -1.16
CA ILE A 348 15.55 -19.96 -1.48
C ILE A 348 15.28 -20.30 -2.94
N LEU A 349 14.28 -21.13 -3.20
CA LEU A 349 13.88 -21.56 -4.54
C LEU A 349 12.72 -20.72 -5.09
N LEU A 350 11.76 -20.41 -4.23
CA LEU A 350 10.54 -19.67 -4.60
C LEU A 350 10.10 -18.76 -3.46
N VAL A 351 9.80 -17.51 -3.77
CA VAL A 351 9.07 -16.57 -2.91
C VAL A 351 7.61 -16.68 -3.30
N VAL A 352 6.80 -17.39 -2.51
CA VAL A 352 5.37 -17.60 -2.81
C VAL A 352 4.60 -16.29 -2.66
N ARG A 353 4.93 -15.53 -1.60
CA ARG A 353 4.44 -14.18 -1.37
C ARG A 353 5.59 -13.30 -0.94
N PRO A 354 5.66 -12.06 -1.43
CA PRO A 354 6.74 -11.16 -1.07
C PRO A 354 6.50 -10.53 0.31
N ALA A 355 7.56 -10.01 0.93
CA ALA A 355 7.39 -9.23 2.14
C ALA A 355 6.79 -7.87 1.80
N ILE A 356 5.86 -7.38 2.62
CA ILE A 356 5.24 -6.06 2.48
C ILE A 356 5.79 -5.15 3.57
N VAL A 357 6.44 -4.07 3.18
CA VAL A 357 7.15 -3.15 4.08
C VAL A 357 6.70 -1.72 3.85
N TYR A 358 6.38 -1.01 4.92
CA TYR A 358 6.12 0.43 4.92
C TYR A 358 7.27 1.15 5.58
N THR A 359 7.92 2.03 4.84
CA THR A 359 9.00 2.88 5.37
C THR A 359 8.51 4.31 5.49
N HIS A 360 9.14 5.17 6.30
CA HIS A 360 8.75 6.58 6.42
C HIS A 360 7.28 6.76 6.85
N SER A 361 6.80 5.82 7.67
CA SER A 361 5.48 5.89 8.32
C SER A 361 5.52 6.87 9.49
N GLU A 362 4.36 7.43 9.86
CA GLU A 362 4.26 8.38 10.98
C GLU A 362 4.63 7.69 12.30
N PRO A 363 5.50 8.28 13.14
CA PRO A 363 5.82 7.73 14.45
C PRO A 363 4.58 7.72 15.34
N LYS A 364 4.32 6.61 16.04
CA LYS A 364 3.20 6.51 17.01
C LYS A 364 3.38 7.45 18.22
N ASP A 365 4.61 7.82 18.55
CA ASP A 365 4.95 8.59 19.74
C ASP A 365 5.19 10.06 19.38
N ALA A 366 4.27 10.93 19.80
CA ALA A 366 4.24 12.38 19.53
C ALA A 366 5.43 13.20 20.07
N GLY A 367 6.44 12.53 20.65
CA GLY A 367 7.68 13.12 21.14
C GLY A 367 8.95 12.39 20.70
N SER A 368 8.83 11.33 19.88
CA SER A 368 10.00 10.73 19.25
C SER A 368 10.56 11.72 18.23
N GLY A 369 11.88 11.97 18.26
CA GLY A 369 12.54 12.64 17.13
C GLY A 369 12.14 11.87 15.86
N TYR A 370 11.79 12.57 14.79
CA TYR A 370 11.17 11.99 13.59
C TYR A 370 12.17 11.09 12.84
N THR A 371 12.49 9.93 13.39
CA THR A 371 13.26 8.87 12.76
C THR A 371 12.28 8.07 11.92
N SER A 372 12.51 7.99 10.60
CA SER A 372 11.71 7.16 9.70
C SER A 372 11.53 5.77 10.30
N VAL A 373 10.28 5.36 10.56
CA VAL A 373 9.97 4.03 11.06
C VAL A 373 9.69 3.13 9.87
N SER A 374 10.42 2.02 9.81
CA SER A 374 10.15 0.91 8.90
C SER A 374 9.34 -0.15 9.64
N SER A 375 8.24 -0.56 9.02
CA SER A 375 7.24 -1.46 9.56
C SER A 375 7.00 -2.59 8.57
N ILE A 376 7.13 -3.84 9.01
CA ILE A 376 6.84 -5.01 8.19
C ILE A 376 5.38 -5.36 8.40
N ALA A 377 4.56 -5.18 7.37
CA ALA A 377 3.14 -5.51 7.42
C ALA A 377 2.89 -7.00 7.16
N HIS A 378 3.75 -7.65 6.37
CA HIS A 378 3.63 -9.07 6.07
C HIS A 378 5.02 -9.63 5.71
N LYS A 379 5.35 -10.83 6.20
CA LYS A 379 6.61 -11.49 5.88
C LYS A 379 6.52 -12.19 4.52
N ALA A 380 7.63 -12.28 3.82
CA ALA A 380 7.72 -13.14 2.65
C ALA A 380 7.57 -14.61 3.06
N MET A 381 6.74 -15.35 2.34
CA MET A 381 6.64 -16.80 2.47
C MET A 381 7.53 -17.44 1.41
N VAL A 382 8.52 -18.23 1.83
CA VAL A 382 9.52 -18.80 0.93
C VAL A 382 9.55 -20.32 0.98
N ILE A 383 9.89 -20.95 -0.15
CA ILE A 383 10.21 -22.37 -0.27
C ILE A 383 11.72 -22.47 -0.46
N VAL A 384 12.36 -23.31 0.34
CA VAL A 384 13.80 -23.54 0.33
C VAL A 384 14.14 -24.92 -0.21
N GLU A 385 15.41 -25.15 -0.55
CA GLU A 385 15.89 -26.44 -1.02
C GLU A 385 15.78 -27.55 0.04
N ASP A 386 15.53 -28.77 -0.42
CA ASP A 386 15.54 -29.95 0.43
C ASP A 386 16.95 -30.50 0.65
N CYS A 387 17.16 -31.12 1.80
CA CYS A 387 18.48 -31.53 2.28
C CYS A 387 18.91 -32.92 1.83
N ASP A 388 18.16 -33.62 0.97
CA ASP A 388 18.47 -35.02 0.63
C ASP A 388 19.57 -35.14 -0.44
N GLY A 389 20.74 -34.64 -0.07
CA GLY A 389 22.05 -35.04 -0.56
C GLY A 389 22.93 -35.47 0.61
N VAL A 390 22.78 -36.73 1.04
CA VAL A 390 23.73 -37.47 1.90
C VAL A 390 23.69 -37.14 3.41
N THR A 391 22.83 -37.83 4.16
CA THR A 391 23.28 -38.81 5.18
C THR A 391 22.08 -39.52 5.81
N ASP A 392 22.01 -40.80 5.50
CA ASP A 392 21.32 -41.82 6.29
C ASP A 392 21.90 -41.77 7.72
N SER A 393 21.28 -41.02 8.64
CA SER A 393 21.58 -41.11 10.06
C SER A 393 20.34 -40.81 10.89
N THR A 394 19.80 -41.89 11.41
CA THR A 394 18.89 -42.04 12.54
C THR A 394 19.10 -40.98 13.61
N LYS A 395 18.47 -39.80 13.48
CA LYS A 395 18.36 -38.85 14.60
C LYS A 395 17.05 -39.10 15.32
N LEU A 396 17.19 -39.69 16.52
CA LEU A 396 16.13 -39.83 17.50
C LEU A 396 15.38 -38.51 17.68
N ARG A 397 14.09 -38.55 17.36
CA ARG A 397 13.09 -37.54 17.74
C ARG A 397 13.17 -37.27 19.24
N LYS A 398 13.54 -36.04 19.60
CA LYS A 398 13.20 -35.46 20.91
C LYS A 398 12.04 -34.51 20.69
N GLU A 399 10.87 -34.88 21.19
CA GLU A 399 9.75 -33.96 21.36
C GLU A 399 10.17 -32.86 22.34
N ALA A 400 10.33 -31.64 21.84
CA ALA A 400 10.42 -30.45 22.67
C ALA A 400 9.00 -29.86 22.85
N PRO A 401 8.65 -29.38 24.05
CA PRO A 401 7.32 -28.83 24.28
C PRO A 401 7.13 -27.54 23.48
N ARG A 402 6.03 -27.50 22.69
CA ARG A 402 5.54 -26.34 21.96
C ARG A 402 5.53 -25.11 22.88
N ARG A 403 6.37 -24.11 22.59
CA ARG A 403 6.21 -22.77 23.16
C ARG A 403 5.13 -22.04 22.37
N PRO A 404 4.21 -21.32 23.03
CA PRO A 404 3.30 -20.43 22.34
C PRO A 404 4.12 -19.36 21.61
N THR A 405 3.86 -19.16 20.32
CA THR A 405 4.33 -18.02 19.55
C THR A 405 3.69 -16.77 20.14
N MET A 406 4.34 -16.19 21.14
CA MET A 406 3.98 -14.89 21.68
C MET A 406 4.54 -13.87 20.69
N PHE A 407 3.66 -13.10 20.05
CA PHE A 407 4.05 -11.92 19.30
C PHE A 407 4.78 -10.97 20.25
N VAL A 408 6.10 -10.93 20.15
CA VAL A 408 6.90 -9.84 20.71
C VAL A 408 6.92 -8.77 19.63
N GLU A 409 6.41 -7.59 19.96
CA GLU A 409 6.39 -6.41 19.10
C GLU A 409 7.83 -5.86 18.96
N ASP A 410 8.72 -6.62 18.33
CA ASP A 410 10.10 -6.19 18.08
C ASP A 410 10.09 -5.17 16.94
N ARG A 411 10.04 -3.89 17.34
CA ARG A 411 10.24 -2.74 16.45
C ARG A 411 11.66 -2.82 15.88
N VAL A 412 11.79 -3.16 14.60
CA VAL A 412 13.08 -3.04 13.91
C VAL A 412 13.29 -1.58 13.50
N CYS A 413 13.92 -0.80 14.37
CA CYS A 413 14.41 0.54 14.02
C CYS A 413 15.63 0.40 13.10
N VAL A 414 15.41 0.31 11.78
CA VAL A 414 16.50 0.44 10.81
C VAL A 414 16.80 1.93 10.63
N ASN A 415 17.91 2.40 11.19
CA ASN A 415 18.46 3.71 10.85
C ASN A 415 18.92 3.67 9.40
N THR A 416 18.06 4.09 8.46
CA THR A 416 18.48 4.37 7.09
C THR A 416 19.11 5.76 7.05
N ALA A 417 20.36 5.84 7.51
CA ALA A 417 21.26 6.94 7.18
C ALA A 417 22.19 6.44 6.07
N GLU A 418 21.85 6.79 4.82
CA GLU A 418 22.82 6.95 3.74
C GLU A 418 22.76 8.39 3.23
#